data_AF-A0A2D8UAZ6-F1
#
_entry.id   AF-A0A2D8UAZ6-F1
#
_cell.length_a   1.000
_cell.length_b   1.000
_cell.length_c   1.000
_cell.angle_alpha   90.00
_cell.angle_beta   90.00
_cell.angle_gamma   90.00
#
_symmetry.space_group_name_H-M   'P 1'
#
loop_
_entity.id
_entity.type
_entity.pdbx_description
1 polymer ?
#
loop_
_entity_poly.entity_id
_entity_poly.type
_entity_poly.pdbx_seq_one_letter_code
_entity_poly.pdbx_strand_id
1 'polypeptide(L)'
;MVDQESPIVGIWITEGNDPNFGDVTVEMHIMDGGSLKMILFLDGGSQRSFPGKWVIEQNELVLLSRYFGVNGEDRVHWQINDEGVLLLRDKSGVEQEWFRKVKTGSAIII
;
A
#
# COMPACT_ATOMS: atom_id res chain seq x y z
N MET A 1 -18.36 -19.83 -8.29
CA MET A 1 -18.08 -18.39 -8.36
C MET A 1 -16.57 -18.27 -8.35
N VAL A 2 -15.99 -17.62 -9.35
CA VAL A 2 -14.56 -17.31 -9.32
C VAL A 2 -14.45 -16.11 -8.41
N ASP A 3 -13.90 -16.28 -7.21
CA ASP A 3 -13.44 -15.16 -6.39
C ASP A 3 -12.35 -14.47 -7.22
N GLN A 4 -12.72 -13.45 -8.00
CA GLN A 4 -11.73 -12.57 -8.59
C GLN A 4 -11.13 -11.78 -7.43
N GLU A 5 -9.97 -12.25 -6.95
CA GLU A 5 -9.10 -11.48 -6.06
C GLU A 5 -8.96 -10.07 -6.65
N SER A 6 -9.26 -9.06 -5.85
CA SER A 6 -9.24 -7.67 -6.31
C SER A 6 -7.84 -7.35 -6.84
N PRO A 7 -7.69 -6.68 -7.99
CA PRO A 7 -6.39 -6.50 -8.65
C PRO A 7 -5.38 -5.73 -7.78
N ILE A 8 -5.87 -4.99 -6.78
CA ILE A 8 -5.05 -4.26 -5.80
C ILE A 8 -4.50 -5.15 -4.68
N VAL A 9 -4.97 -6.39 -4.52
CA VAL A 9 -4.44 -7.34 -3.53
C VAL A 9 -2.99 -7.67 -3.88
N GLY A 10 -2.11 -7.59 -2.89
CA GLY A 10 -0.68 -7.76 -3.05
C GLY A 10 0.14 -6.93 -2.08
N ILE A 11 1.46 -6.96 -2.29
CA ILE A 11 2.41 -6.11 -1.57
C ILE A 11 2.87 -5.01 -2.52
N TRP A 12 2.71 -3.78 -2.08
CA TRP A 12 3.07 -2.58 -2.82
C TRP A 12 4.14 -1.81 -2.05
N ILE A 13 5.09 -1.21 -2.75
CA ILE A 13 6.21 -0.47 -2.19
C ILE A 13 6.26 0.93 -2.78
N THR A 14 6.56 1.91 -1.94
CA THR A 14 6.84 3.28 -2.35
C THR A 14 7.95 3.85 -1.47
N GLU A 15 8.55 4.93 -1.94
CA GLU A 15 9.56 5.70 -1.22
C GLU A 15 9.03 7.11 -1.01
N GLY A 16 9.40 7.73 0.11
CA GLY A 16 8.99 9.09 0.43
C GLY A 16 9.80 9.67 1.56
N ASN A 17 9.51 10.93 1.88
CA ASN A 17 10.14 11.63 2.98
C ASN A 17 9.12 11.81 4.13
N ASP A 18 9.36 11.17 5.27
CA ASP A 18 8.59 11.38 6.50
C ASP A 18 9.15 12.57 7.28
N PRO A 19 8.33 13.55 7.70
CA PRO A 19 8.80 14.73 8.42
C PRO A 19 9.58 14.45 9.71
N ASN A 20 9.38 13.29 10.33
CA ASN A 20 10.02 12.91 11.59
C ASN A 20 11.21 11.97 11.38
N PHE A 21 11.27 11.25 10.26
CA PHE A 21 12.25 10.18 10.05
C PHE A 21 13.12 10.35 8.80
N GLY A 22 12.87 11.36 7.97
CA GLY A 22 13.60 11.56 6.71
C GLY A 22 13.14 10.58 5.63
N ASP A 23 14.07 10.12 4.80
CA ASP A 23 13.74 9.20 3.71
C ASP A 23 13.33 7.83 4.26
N VAL A 24 12.21 7.31 3.76
CA VAL A 24 11.59 6.08 4.22
C VAL A 24 11.09 5.26 3.05
N THR A 25 11.13 3.94 3.24
CA THR A 25 10.44 3.00 2.37
C THR A 25 9.17 2.54 3.07
N VAL A 26 8.06 2.48 2.34
CA VAL A 26 6.77 2.03 2.87
C VAL A 26 6.30 0.82 2.08
N GLU A 27 5.93 -0.24 2.79
CA GLU A 27 5.19 -1.36 2.22
C GLU A 27 3.72 -1.31 2.64
N MET A 28 2.84 -1.50 1.67
CA MET A 28 1.42 -1.67 1.85
C MET A 28 1.03 -3.09 1.45
N HIS A 29 0.57 -3.87 2.43
CA HIS A 29 0.11 -5.24 2.25
C HIS A 29 -1.41 -5.23 2.23
N ILE A 30 -2.00 -5.32 1.04
CA ILE A 30 -3.45 -5.46 0.83
C ILE A 30 -3.74 -6.96 0.68
N MET A 31 -4.41 -7.54 1.66
CA MET A 31 -4.71 -8.97 1.69
C MET A 31 -6.19 -9.20 1.41
N ASP A 32 -6.53 -10.37 0.87
CA ASP A 32 -7.92 -10.80 0.72
C ASP A 32 -8.69 -10.77 2.05
N GLY A 33 -10.00 -10.62 1.96
CA GLY A 33 -10.86 -10.51 3.14
C GLY A 33 -10.76 -9.16 3.87
N GLY A 34 -10.22 -8.12 3.22
CA GLY A 34 -10.25 -6.74 3.73
C GLY A 34 -9.18 -6.41 4.77
N SER A 35 -8.14 -7.22 4.89
CA SER A 35 -7.04 -6.98 5.84
C SER A 35 -5.93 -6.12 5.21
N LEU A 36 -5.45 -5.13 5.96
CA LEU A 36 -4.37 -4.22 5.56
C LEU A 36 -3.22 -4.29 6.57
N LYS A 37 -1.98 -4.16 6.09
CA LYS A 37 -0.81 -3.91 6.96
C LYS A 37 0.12 -2.93 6.28
N MET A 38 0.40 -1.81 6.95
CA MET A 38 1.44 -0.86 6.53
C MET A 38 2.73 -1.19 7.27
N ILE A 39 3.86 -1.17 6.59
CA ILE A 39 5.19 -1.32 7.18
C ILE A 39 6.04 -0.14 6.74
N LEU A 40 6.58 0.58 7.72
CA LEU A 40 7.49 1.70 7.52
C LEU A 40 8.91 1.24 7.85
N PHE A 41 9.81 1.33 6.88
CA PHE A 41 11.23 1.04 7.04
C PHE A 41 11.98 2.37 7.18
N LEU A 42 12.68 2.52 8.32
CA LEU A 42 13.41 3.74 8.66
C LEU A 42 14.89 3.56 8.35
N ASP A 43 15.55 4.69 8.04
CA ASP A 43 16.99 4.75 8.00
C ASP A 43 17.61 4.24 9.31
N GLY A 44 18.56 3.32 9.20
CA GLY A 44 19.13 2.58 10.34
C GLY A 44 18.51 1.20 10.60
N GLY A 45 17.60 0.74 9.74
CA GLY A 45 17.14 -0.67 9.70
C GLY A 45 16.03 -1.01 10.70
N SER A 46 15.46 -0.02 11.38
CA SER A 46 14.28 -0.24 12.21
C SER A 46 13.00 -0.25 11.36
N GLN A 47 12.00 -1.04 11.79
CA GLN A 47 10.72 -1.13 11.11
C GLN A 47 9.56 -0.90 12.08
N ARG A 48 8.49 -0.27 11.59
CA ARG A 48 7.22 -0.13 12.31
C ARG A 48 6.10 -0.73 11.49
N SER A 49 5.18 -1.44 12.15
CA SER A 49 4.05 -2.09 11.49
C SER A 49 2.72 -1.56 12.03
N PHE A 50 1.79 -1.30 11.14
CA PHE A 50 0.49 -0.74 11.45
C PHE A 50 -0.61 -1.61 10.80
N PRO A 51 -1.23 -2.52 11.57
CA PRO A 51 -2.34 -3.31 11.07
C PRO A 51 -3.58 -2.44 10.84
N GLY A 52 -4.41 -2.86 9.88
CA GLY A 52 -5.55 -2.10 9.42
C GLY A 52 -6.56 -2.93 8.64
N LYS A 53 -7.48 -2.22 7.99
CA LYS A 53 -8.45 -2.78 7.05
C LYS A 53 -8.47 -1.98 5.76
N TRP A 54 -8.99 -2.57 4.69
CA TRP A 54 -9.27 -1.86 3.45
C TRP A 54 -10.63 -2.27 2.89
N VAL A 55 -11.25 -1.37 2.13
CA VAL A 55 -12.49 -1.62 1.38
C VAL A 55 -12.54 -0.71 0.16
N ILE A 56 -13.30 -1.12 -0.87
CA ILE A 56 -13.65 -0.26 -1.99
C ILE A 56 -15.06 0.27 -1.76
N GLU A 57 -15.22 1.59 -1.68
CA GLU A 57 -16.50 2.26 -1.53
C GLU A 57 -16.63 3.35 -2.59
N GLN A 58 -17.74 3.37 -3.33
CA GLN A 58 -18.02 4.44 -4.32
C GLN A 58 -16.85 4.70 -5.30
N ASN A 59 -16.13 3.65 -5.70
CA ASN A 59 -14.96 3.72 -6.58
C ASN A 59 -13.70 4.39 -5.96
N GLU A 60 -13.67 4.51 -4.63
CA GLU A 60 -12.50 4.92 -3.85
C GLU A 60 -11.95 3.73 -3.06
N LEU A 61 -10.63 3.75 -2.82
CA LEU A 61 -9.97 2.85 -1.90
C LEU A 61 -9.95 3.52 -0.53
N VAL A 62 -10.61 2.88 0.44
CA VAL A 62 -10.64 3.33 1.83
C VAL A 62 -9.65 2.49 2.63
N LEU A 63 -8.63 3.13 3.18
CA LEU A 63 -7.57 2.52 3.96
C LEU A 63 -7.72 2.90 5.43
N LEU A 64 -7.88 1.92 6.30
CA LEU A 64 -8.12 2.12 7.73
C LEU A 64 -6.94 1.61 8.53
N SER A 65 -6.10 2.50 9.05
CA SER A 65 -4.94 2.16 9.89
C SER A 65 -4.47 3.41 10.64
N ARG A 66 -3.90 3.23 11.83
CA ARG A 66 -3.26 4.34 12.58
C ARG A 66 -2.06 4.94 11.84
N TYR A 67 -1.60 4.30 10.77
CA TYR A 67 -0.63 4.87 9.86
C TYR A 67 -1.12 6.20 9.26
N PHE A 68 -2.41 6.31 8.95
CA PHE A 68 -3.01 7.50 8.30
C PHE A 68 -3.38 8.61 9.30
N GLY A 69 -2.57 8.79 10.34
CA GLY A 69 -2.73 9.86 11.33
C GLY A 69 -3.94 9.70 12.25
N VAL A 70 -4.42 10.83 12.77
CA VAL A 70 -5.39 10.90 13.90
C VAL A 70 -6.74 10.26 13.56
N ASN A 71 -7.19 10.40 12.31
CA ASN A 71 -8.45 9.82 11.86
C ASN A 71 -8.33 8.32 11.60
N GLY A 72 -7.11 7.83 11.39
CA GLY A 72 -6.84 6.43 11.08
C GLY A 72 -7.49 5.95 9.78
N GLU A 73 -7.84 6.88 8.89
CA GLU A 73 -8.53 6.64 7.62
C GLU A 73 -7.89 7.52 6.54
N ASP A 74 -7.65 6.91 5.38
CA ASP A 74 -7.32 7.61 4.14
C ASP A 74 -8.25 7.14 3.02
N ARG A 75 -8.73 8.09 2.22
CA ARG A 75 -9.62 7.85 1.08
C ARG A 75 -8.98 8.40 -0.18
N VAL A 76 -8.75 7.52 -1.14
CA VAL A 76 -8.03 7.84 -2.36
C VAL A 76 -8.73 7.27 -3.58
N HIS A 77 -8.66 8.01 -4.68
CA HIS A 77 -8.90 7.42 -5.99
C HIS A 77 -7.73 6.50 -6.32
N TRP A 78 -8.03 5.36 -6.95
CA TRP A 78 -7.01 4.37 -7.28
C TRP A 78 -7.15 3.93 -8.73
N GLN A 79 -6.01 3.63 -9.35
CA GLN A 79 -5.93 2.99 -10.65
C GLN A 79 -4.64 2.16 -10.72
N ILE A 80 -4.63 1.12 -11.53
CA ILE A 80 -3.41 0.42 -11.91
C ILE A 80 -3.15 0.76 -13.37
N ASN A 81 -2.00 1.35 -13.67
CA ASN A 81 -1.65 1.72 -15.04
C ASN A 81 -1.21 0.50 -15.87
N ASP A 82 -0.93 0.70 -17.16
CA ASP A 82 -0.52 -0.38 -18.08
C ASP A 82 0.81 -1.05 -17.70
N GLU A 83 1.62 -0.40 -16.87
CA GLU A 83 2.89 -0.91 -16.36
C GLU A 83 2.72 -1.71 -15.05
N GLY A 84 1.50 -1.80 -14.52
CA GLY A 84 1.20 -2.49 -13.27
C GLY A 84 1.55 -1.68 -12.02
N VAL A 85 1.75 -0.36 -12.13
CA VAL A 85 1.96 0.56 -11.01
C VAL A 85 0.60 0.97 -10.45
N LEU A 86 0.45 0.88 -9.13
CA LEU A 86 -0.72 1.37 -8.41
C LEU A 86 -0.55 2.88 -8.17
N LEU A 87 -1.49 3.66 -8.70
CA LEU A 87 -1.54 5.10 -8.53
C LEU A 87 -2.63 5.42 -7.51
N LEU A 88 -2.25 6.05 -6.40
CA LEU A 88 -3.17 6.53 -5.37
C LEU A 88 -3.21 8.04 -5.41
N ARG A 89 -4.40 8.61 -5.62
CA ARG A 89 -4.60 10.06 -5.72
C ARG A 89 -5.50 10.55 -4.59
N ASP A 90 -5.01 11.53 -3.86
CA ASP A 90 -5.75 12.17 -2.77
C ASP A 90 -6.78 13.20 -3.30
N LYS A 91 -7.59 13.74 -2.38
CA LYS A 91 -8.60 14.78 -2.69
C LYS A 91 -8.01 16.10 -3.19
N SER A 92 -6.73 16.35 -2.97
CA SER A 92 -6.03 17.55 -3.46
C SER A 92 -5.49 17.36 -4.88
N GLY A 93 -5.56 16.14 -5.40
CA GLY A 93 -5.06 15.75 -6.71
C GLY A 93 -3.60 15.30 -6.70
N VAL A 94 -2.97 15.22 -5.52
CA VAL A 94 -1.61 14.70 -5.39
C VAL A 94 -1.67 13.18 -5.58
N GLU A 95 -0.82 12.68 -6.48
CA GLU A 95 -0.74 11.28 -6.84
C GLU A 95 0.56 10.66 -6.32
N GLN A 96 0.46 9.45 -5.78
CA GLN A 96 1.59 8.65 -5.34
C GLN A 96 1.65 7.34 -6.12
N GLU A 97 2.85 6.99 -6.55
CA GLU A 97 3.14 5.74 -7.24
C GLU A 97 3.55 4.65 -6.25
N TRP A 98 2.98 3.47 -6.45
CA TRP A 98 3.23 2.28 -5.67
C TRP A 98 3.58 1.13 -6.59
N PHE A 99 4.76 0.57 -6.41
CA PHE A 99 5.30 -0.50 -7.25
C PHE A 99 4.97 -1.85 -6.63
N ARG A 100 4.61 -2.83 -7.46
CA ARG A 100 4.32 -4.17 -6.94
C ARG A 100 5.62 -4.83 -6.49
N LYS A 101 5.70 -5.22 -5.21
CA LYS A 101 6.81 -6.02 -4.71
C LYS A 101 6.63 -7.44 -5.23
N VAL A 102 7.36 -7.80 -6.28
CA VAL A 102 7.46 -9.19 -6.72
C VAL A 102 7.95 -10.02 -5.55
N LYS A 103 7.19 -11.06 -5.18
CA LYS A 103 7.72 -12.09 -4.29
C LYS A 103 8.92 -12.71 -5.03
N THR A 104 10.13 -12.40 -4.59
CA THR A 104 11.32 -13.15 -5.00
C THR A 104 11.23 -14.53 -4.36
N GLY A 105 10.38 -15.38 -4.94
CA GLY A 105 10.21 -16.78 -4.55
C GLY A 105 11.16 -17.63 -5.38
N SER A 106 12.19 -18.15 -4.71
CA SER A 106 13.08 -19.24 -5.12
C SER A 106 13.75 -19.10 -6.50
N ALA A 107 15.07 -18.86 -6.47
CA ALA A 107 15.93 -19.41 -7.51
C ALA A 107 15.65 -20.91 -7.63
N ILE A 108 14.95 -21.32 -8.69
CA ILE A 108 15.01 -22.70 -9.15
C ILE A 108 16.38 -22.83 -9.80
N ILE A 109 17.34 -23.35 -9.04
CA ILE A 109 18.55 -23.92 -9.63
C ILE A 109 18.08 -25.23 -10.26
N ILE A 110 18.05 -25.26 -11.60
CA ILE A 110 17.92 -26.49 -12.39
C ILE A 110 19.29 -27.16 -12.48
#